data_AF-A0A1A3BPL0-F1
#
_entry.id   AF-A0A1A3BPL0-F1
#
_cell.length_a   1.000
_cell.length_b   1.000
_cell.length_c   1.000
_cell.angle_alpha   90.00
_cell.angle_beta   90.00
_cell.angle_gamma   90.00
#
_symmetry.space_group_name_H-M   'P 1'
#
loop_
_entity.id
_entity.type
_entity.pdbx_description
1 polymer ?
#
loop_
_entity_poly.entity_id
_entity_poly.type
_entity_poly.pdbx_seq_one_letter_code
_entity_poly.pdbx_strand_id
1 'polypeptide(L)'
;MSEHEYLQWLAEQWRQEQHQEWQAKYRGVEHLAVLGARHRDLVSALTESARWAVGTATLGIPPESTARVAGWATDLERAACDLRLAGMKFAAAICDLGLTWDFLQPDQPSAPSDWIKKSRPWLAPDPGLVEFAAEDRFGLSLLAATRAAGESWSTEVAVAPHFLSALSSAVELEPYSAAGSLAAQRAVATLERACVESVGISYNRMLFRGRGWARDASAITEEDVDVIAEWMRTLADAGIPKALCEAVFRDFPVVYDHALAAARSKAESM
;
A
#
# COMPACT_ATOMS: atom_id res chain seq x y z
N MET A 1 50.85 6.41 34.63
CA MET A 1 50.70 6.58 33.18
C MET A 1 51.63 7.69 32.76
N SER A 2 52.59 7.41 31.87
CA SER A 2 53.52 8.41 31.34
C SER A 2 52.80 9.36 30.36
N GLU A 3 53.37 10.53 30.10
CA GLU A 3 52.84 11.48 29.11
C GLU A 3 52.66 10.85 27.72
N HIS A 4 53.60 9.98 27.34
CA HIS A 4 53.53 9.22 26.09
C HIS A 4 52.37 8.21 26.07
N GLU A 5 52.12 7.50 27.18
CA GLU A 5 50.99 6.58 27.32
C GLU A 5 49.64 7.32 27.30
N TYR A 6 49.57 8.53 27.88
CA TYR A 6 48.36 9.36 27.85
C TYR A 6 48.02 9.84 26.43
N LEU A 7 49.00 10.31 25.67
CA LEU A 7 48.80 10.74 24.28
C LEU A 7 48.40 9.58 23.37
N GLN A 8 48.98 8.39 23.55
CA GLN A 8 48.57 7.19 22.83
C GLN A 8 47.13 6.79 23.17
N TRP A 9 46.74 6.86 24.44
CA TRP A 9 45.36 6.60 24.87
C TRP A 9 44.36 7.57 24.23
N LEU A 10 44.65 8.88 24.22
CA LEU A 10 43.81 9.88 23.55
C LEU A 10 43.67 9.61 22.04
N ALA A 11 44.77 9.26 21.37
CA ALA A 11 44.74 8.96 19.93
C ALA A 11 43.96 7.67 19.60
N GLU A 12 43.94 6.70 20.52
CA GLU A 12 43.12 5.50 20.41
C GLU A 12 41.63 5.80 20.64
N GLN A 13 41.29 6.61 21.66
CA GLN A 13 39.92 7.05 21.90
C GLN A 13 39.35 7.83 20.70
N TRP A 14 40.13 8.78 20.15
CA TRP A 14 39.71 9.53 18.98
C TRP A 14 39.48 8.63 17.75
N ARG A 15 40.32 7.62 17.52
CA ARG A 15 40.11 6.65 16.44
C ARG A 15 38.85 5.80 16.65
N GLN A 16 38.56 5.43 17.89
CA GLN A 16 37.33 4.69 18.23
C GLN A 16 36.09 5.54 18.00
N GLU A 17 36.10 6.81 18.42
CA GLU A 17 35.01 7.78 18.16
C GLU A 17 34.79 7.97 16.65
N GLN A 18 35.85 8.20 15.88
CA GLN A 18 35.77 8.34 14.42
C GLN A 18 35.23 7.08 13.75
N HIS A 19 35.58 5.89 14.24
CA HIS A 19 35.05 4.63 13.72
C HIS A 19 33.56 4.48 14.01
N GLN A 20 33.11 4.85 15.21
CA GLN A 20 31.69 4.81 15.59
C GLN A 20 30.88 5.82 14.77
N GLU A 21 31.36 7.04 14.59
CA GLU A 21 30.74 8.05 13.72
C GLU A 21 30.62 7.57 12.28
N TRP A 22 31.68 6.94 11.75
CA TRP A 22 31.66 6.36 10.41
C TRP A 22 30.62 5.24 10.28
N GLN A 23 30.55 4.32 11.24
CA GLN A 23 29.55 3.25 11.25
C GLN A 23 28.11 3.80 11.33
N ALA A 24 27.89 4.81 12.16
CA ALA A 24 26.58 5.44 12.30
C ALA A 24 26.12 6.11 11.00
N LYS A 25 27.01 6.86 10.35
CA LYS A 25 26.75 7.46 9.03
C LYS A 25 26.46 6.40 7.98
N TYR A 26 27.25 5.33 7.94
CA TYR A 26 27.06 4.22 7.01
C TYR A 26 25.66 3.60 7.17
N ARG A 27 25.24 3.31 8.40
CA ARG A 27 23.87 2.81 8.69
C ARG A 27 22.79 3.82 8.30
N GLY A 28 23.05 5.12 8.45
CA GLY A 28 22.15 6.16 7.99
C GLY A 28 21.90 6.11 6.49
N VAL A 29 22.97 5.97 5.69
CA VAL A 29 22.89 5.85 4.21
C VAL A 29 22.14 4.58 3.82
N GLU A 30 22.43 3.49 4.52
CA GLU A 30 21.71 2.24 4.39
C GLU A 30 20.19 2.44 4.60
N HIS A 31 19.78 3.03 5.73
CA HIS A 31 18.36 3.29 6.02
C HIS A 31 17.70 4.22 5.00
N LEU A 32 18.44 5.19 4.47
CA LEU A 32 17.95 6.06 3.42
C LEU A 32 17.57 5.27 2.15
N ALA A 33 18.38 4.28 1.77
CA ALA A 33 18.06 3.40 0.66
C ALA A 33 16.80 2.56 0.93
N VAL A 34 16.63 2.04 2.15
CA VAL A 34 15.39 1.31 2.47
C VAL A 34 14.16 2.21 2.50
N LEU A 35 14.26 3.44 2.99
CA LEU A 35 13.18 4.43 2.86
C LEU A 35 12.81 4.66 1.38
N GLY A 36 13.80 4.80 0.50
CA GLY A 36 13.59 4.89 -0.94
C GLY A 36 12.88 3.66 -1.53
N ALA A 37 13.23 2.46 -1.07
CA ALA A 37 12.55 1.23 -1.46
C ALA A 37 11.09 1.19 -0.98
N ARG A 38 10.80 1.52 0.29
CA ARG A 38 9.43 1.52 0.85
C ARG A 38 8.53 2.55 0.20
N HIS A 39 9.07 3.74 -0.04
CA HIS A 39 8.42 4.78 -0.81
C HIS A 39 7.93 4.25 -2.16
N ARG A 40 8.83 3.56 -2.84
CA ARG A 40 8.61 3.04 -4.17
C ARG A 40 7.59 1.91 -4.22
N ASP A 41 7.62 1.01 -3.23
CA ASP A 41 6.62 -0.05 -3.08
C ASP A 41 5.23 0.57 -2.91
N LEU A 42 5.11 1.60 -2.06
CA LEU A 42 3.86 2.30 -1.82
C LEU A 42 3.35 3.03 -3.08
N VAL A 43 4.21 3.81 -3.76
CA VAL A 43 3.85 4.46 -5.04
C VAL A 43 3.38 3.44 -6.08
N SER A 44 4.05 2.29 -6.17
CA SER A 44 3.70 1.22 -7.11
C SER A 44 2.31 0.65 -6.80
N ALA A 45 2.04 0.34 -5.53
CA ALA A 45 0.73 -0.15 -5.08
C ALA A 45 -0.40 0.84 -5.41
N LEU A 46 -0.20 2.14 -5.14
CA LEU A 46 -1.20 3.17 -5.44
C LEU A 46 -1.44 3.31 -6.95
N THR A 47 -0.39 3.24 -7.77
CA THR A 47 -0.49 3.39 -9.23
C THR A 47 -1.24 2.22 -9.85
N GLU A 48 -0.91 0.99 -9.45
CA GLU A 48 -1.62 -0.20 -9.96
C GLU A 48 -3.06 -0.26 -9.45
N SER A 49 -3.32 0.21 -8.23
CA SER A 49 -4.67 0.40 -7.71
C SER A 49 -5.49 1.39 -8.56
N ALA A 50 -4.90 2.52 -8.94
CA ALA A 50 -5.55 3.48 -9.82
C ALA A 50 -5.85 2.88 -11.21
N ARG A 51 -4.89 2.15 -11.79
CA ARG A 51 -5.06 1.47 -13.09
C ARG A 51 -6.15 0.42 -13.06
N TRP A 52 -6.18 -0.41 -12.03
CA TRP A 52 -7.23 -1.39 -11.82
C TRP A 52 -8.61 -0.73 -11.73
N ALA A 53 -8.72 0.39 -11.00
CA ALA A 53 -9.96 1.14 -10.90
C ALA A 53 -10.40 1.72 -12.26
N VAL A 54 -9.48 2.30 -13.04
CA VAL A 54 -9.76 2.73 -14.43
C VAL A 54 -10.25 1.55 -15.28
N GLY A 55 -9.53 0.42 -15.23
CA GLY A 55 -9.92 -0.80 -15.94
C GLY A 55 -11.35 -1.21 -15.60
N THR A 56 -11.66 -1.30 -14.31
CA THR A 56 -13.00 -1.63 -13.80
C THR A 56 -14.07 -0.66 -14.28
N ALA A 57 -13.79 0.66 -14.27
CA ALA A 57 -14.73 1.68 -14.74
C ALA A 57 -15.07 1.54 -16.24
N THR A 58 -14.15 0.98 -17.04
CA THR A 58 -14.33 0.78 -18.49
C THR A 58 -15.05 -0.52 -18.86
N LEU A 59 -15.34 -1.42 -17.91
CA LEU A 59 -15.95 -2.73 -18.18
C LEU A 59 -17.45 -2.67 -18.53
N GLY A 60 -18.00 -1.52 -18.94
CA GLY A 60 -19.43 -1.35 -19.24
C GLY A 60 -20.32 -1.56 -18.00
N ILE A 61 -19.93 -0.94 -16.88
CA ILE A 61 -20.68 -0.94 -15.62
C ILE A 61 -21.72 0.21 -15.62
N PRO A 62 -22.70 0.23 -14.69
CA PRO A 62 -23.69 1.30 -14.62
C PRO A 62 -23.04 2.69 -14.52
N PRO A 63 -23.61 3.75 -15.14
CA PRO A 63 -22.98 5.08 -15.19
C PRO A 63 -22.62 5.66 -13.82
N GLU A 64 -23.46 5.44 -12.81
CA GLU A 64 -23.20 5.90 -11.43
C GLU A 64 -21.99 5.20 -10.82
N SER A 65 -21.88 3.88 -11.03
CA SER A 65 -20.72 3.09 -10.61
C SER A 65 -19.47 3.49 -11.40
N THR A 66 -19.58 3.77 -12.70
CA THR A 66 -18.47 4.32 -13.50
C THR A 66 -17.97 5.63 -12.92
N ALA A 67 -18.86 6.56 -12.57
CA ALA A 67 -18.49 7.84 -11.98
C ALA A 67 -17.79 7.66 -10.61
N ARG A 68 -18.31 6.79 -9.74
CA ARG A 68 -17.68 6.48 -8.44
C ARG A 68 -16.29 5.87 -8.60
N VAL A 69 -16.17 4.81 -9.41
CA VAL A 69 -14.91 4.09 -9.62
C VAL A 69 -13.86 4.97 -10.30
N ALA A 70 -14.26 5.79 -11.28
CA ALA A 70 -13.35 6.76 -11.92
C ALA A 70 -12.90 7.86 -10.94
N GLY A 71 -13.79 8.30 -10.04
CA GLY A 71 -13.43 9.21 -8.95
C GLY A 71 -12.36 8.61 -8.04
N TRP A 72 -12.55 7.35 -7.62
CA TRP A 72 -11.57 6.63 -6.81
C TRP A 72 -10.24 6.41 -7.53
N ALA A 73 -10.26 6.09 -8.82
CA ALA A 73 -9.05 6.01 -9.63
C ALA A 73 -8.27 7.33 -9.62
N THR A 74 -9.00 8.45 -9.75
CA THR A 74 -8.41 9.80 -9.71
C THR A 74 -7.82 10.11 -8.34
N ASP A 75 -8.49 9.72 -7.25
CA ASP A 75 -7.98 9.93 -5.90
C ASP A 75 -6.73 9.09 -5.59
N LEU A 76 -6.68 7.85 -6.07
CA LEU A 76 -5.50 6.98 -5.97
C LEU A 76 -4.31 7.53 -6.75
N GLU A 77 -4.53 7.97 -8.00
CA GLU A 77 -3.46 8.57 -8.80
C GLU A 77 -2.97 9.88 -8.20
N ARG A 78 -3.88 10.71 -7.67
CA ARG A 78 -3.52 11.94 -6.96
C ARG A 78 -2.65 11.63 -5.74
N ALA A 79 -3.03 10.64 -4.93
CA ALA A 79 -2.23 10.23 -3.78
C ALA A 79 -0.84 9.71 -4.20
N ALA A 80 -0.75 8.98 -5.31
CA ALA A 80 0.54 8.56 -5.86
C ALA A 80 1.40 9.76 -6.30
N CYS A 81 0.80 10.73 -6.97
CA CYS A 81 1.48 11.96 -7.41
C CYS A 81 1.95 12.83 -6.23
N ASP A 82 1.11 13.03 -5.23
CA ASP A 82 1.45 13.78 -4.02
C ASP A 82 2.61 13.11 -3.28
N LEU A 83 2.60 11.78 -3.19
CA LEU A 83 3.68 11.00 -2.60
C LEU A 83 4.97 11.16 -3.41
N ARG A 84 4.94 11.00 -4.74
CA ARG A 84 6.11 11.24 -5.61
C ARG A 84 6.68 12.63 -5.41
N LEU A 85 5.84 13.66 -5.33
CA LEU A 85 6.27 15.04 -5.09
C LEU A 85 6.95 15.19 -3.72
N ALA A 86 6.39 14.57 -2.67
CA ALA A 86 7.03 14.54 -1.36
C ALA A 86 8.39 13.84 -1.40
N GLY A 87 8.52 12.73 -2.14
CA GLY A 87 9.78 12.04 -2.38
C GLY A 87 10.80 12.90 -3.11
N MET A 88 10.40 13.62 -4.16
CA MET A 88 11.29 14.56 -4.87
C MET A 88 11.77 15.69 -3.95
N LYS A 89 10.90 16.24 -3.10
CA LYS A 89 11.29 17.28 -2.12
C LYS A 89 12.28 16.73 -1.10
N PHE A 90 12.05 15.53 -0.59
CA PHE A 90 12.98 14.87 0.31
C PHE A 90 14.34 14.59 -0.34
N ALA A 91 14.34 14.09 -1.58
CA ALA A 91 15.54 13.86 -2.39
C ALA A 91 16.35 15.16 -2.64
N ALA A 92 15.66 16.29 -2.82
CA ALA A 92 16.29 17.60 -2.94
C ALA A 92 16.92 18.06 -1.61
N ALA A 93 16.25 17.83 -0.48
CA ALA A 93 16.75 18.23 0.84
C ALA A 93 18.06 17.51 1.25
N ILE A 94 18.29 16.30 0.73
CA ILE A 94 19.51 15.52 0.97
C ILE A 94 20.57 15.69 -0.14
N CYS A 95 20.34 16.57 -1.12
CA CYS A 95 21.23 16.77 -2.26
C CYS A 95 22.59 17.33 -1.86
N ASP A 96 22.61 18.29 -0.95
CA ASP A 96 23.85 18.90 -0.45
C ASP A 96 24.71 17.90 0.34
N LEU A 97 24.12 16.78 0.77
CA LEU A 97 24.81 15.68 1.43
C LEU A 97 25.39 14.64 0.43
N GLY A 98 25.09 14.77 -0.86
CA GLY A 98 25.47 13.79 -1.89
C GLY A 98 24.69 12.47 -1.80
N LEU A 99 23.60 12.42 -1.04
CA LEU A 99 22.86 11.19 -0.73
C LEU A 99 21.59 11.01 -1.59
N THR A 100 21.32 11.92 -2.52
CA THR A 100 20.18 11.83 -3.44
C THR A 100 20.16 10.49 -4.18
N TRP A 101 21.33 9.98 -4.55
CA TRP A 101 21.44 8.73 -5.29
C TRP A 101 21.01 7.52 -4.45
N ASP A 102 21.45 7.43 -3.19
CA ASP A 102 21.10 6.32 -2.30
C ASP A 102 19.59 6.24 -2.05
N PHE A 103 18.90 7.39 -2.05
CA PHE A 103 17.44 7.44 -1.94
C PHE A 103 16.72 7.10 -3.25
N LEU A 104 17.15 7.66 -4.39
CA LEU A 104 16.46 7.50 -5.68
C LEU A 104 16.77 6.16 -6.37
N GLN A 105 17.94 5.59 -6.09
CA GLN A 105 18.42 4.33 -6.64
C GLN A 105 18.91 3.42 -5.51
N PRO A 106 17.98 2.94 -4.67
CA PRO A 106 18.34 2.20 -3.48
C PRO A 106 19.08 0.90 -3.79
N ASP A 107 18.95 0.36 -5.01
CA ASP A 107 19.66 -0.82 -5.53
C ASP A 107 21.12 -0.59 -5.89
N GLN A 108 21.55 0.67 -5.99
CA GLN A 108 22.96 1.07 -6.11
C GLN A 108 23.36 1.93 -4.91
N PRO A 109 23.20 1.40 -3.68
CA PRO A 109 23.67 2.11 -2.51
C PRO A 109 25.19 2.26 -2.66
N SER A 110 25.71 3.40 -2.24
CA SER A 110 27.15 3.61 -2.10
C SER A 110 27.80 2.60 -1.12
N ALA A 111 26.97 1.89 -0.35
CA ALA A 111 27.28 0.80 0.59
C ALA A 111 26.94 -0.61 0.02
N PRO A 112 27.90 -1.53 -0.20
CA PRO A 112 27.69 -2.82 -0.87
C PRO A 112 27.02 -3.87 0.01
N SER A 113 25.75 -3.66 0.35
CA SER A 113 25.06 -4.41 1.39
C SER A 113 23.95 -5.30 0.83
N ASP A 114 23.96 -6.58 1.23
CA ASP A 114 23.14 -7.64 0.63
C ASP A 114 21.63 -7.52 0.86
N TRP A 115 21.23 -6.73 1.85
CA TRP A 115 19.84 -6.47 2.22
C TRP A 115 19.06 -5.64 1.17
N ILE A 116 19.72 -4.92 0.26
CA ILE A 116 19.07 -4.07 -0.76
C ILE A 116 19.04 -4.75 -2.15
N LYS A 117 18.60 -6.02 -2.21
CA LYS A 117 18.72 -6.86 -3.41
C LYS A 117 17.49 -6.95 -4.33
N LYS A 118 16.60 -5.96 -4.40
CA LYS A 118 15.49 -5.97 -5.39
C LYS A 118 15.42 -4.69 -6.23
N SER A 119 15.96 -4.80 -7.44
CA SER A 119 16.09 -3.79 -8.48
C SER A 119 14.78 -3.50 -9.20
N ARG A 120 14.41 -2.22 -9.32
CA ARG A 120 13.22 -1.80 -10.10
C ARG A 120 13.35 -0.24 -10.33
N PRO A 121 12.88 0.41 -11.42
CA PRO A 121 13.02 1.88 -11.60
C PRO A 121 12.01 2.70 -10.78
N TRP A 122 12.38 3.80 -10.09
CA TRP A 122 11.45 4.50 -9.14
C TRP A 122 10.12 5.01 -9.75
N LEU A 123 10.09 5.26 -11.06
CA LEU A 123 8.91 5.70 -11.81
C LEU A 123 8.12 4.54 -12.45
N ALA A 124 8.71 3.35 -12.52
CA ALA A 124 8.09 2.23 -13.19
C ALA A 124 7.29 1.41 -12.16
N PRO A 125 6.03 1.09 -12.46
CA PRO A 125 5.25 0.20 -11.63
C PRO A 125 5.90 -1.18 -11.54
N ASP A 126 5.57 -1.88 -10.46
CA ASP A 126 6.04 -3.23 -10.21
C ASP A 126 5.38 -4.22 -11.18
N PRO A 127 6.10 -4.84 -12.14
CA PRO A 127 5.53 -5.84 -13.04
C PRO A 127 4.81 -7.00 -12.35
N GLY A 128 5.24 -7.42 -11.16
CA GLY A 128 4.52 -8.41 -10.36
C GLY A 128 3.18 -7.86 -9.87
N LEU A 129 3.14 -6.62 -9.37
CA LEU A 129 1.86 -5.97 -9.03
C LEU A 129 0.97 -5.75 -10.25
N VAL A 130 1.54 -5.48 -11.43
CA VAL A 130 0.79 -5.35 -12.69
C VAL A 130 0.12 -6.68 -13.06
N GLU A 131 0.85 -7.80 -12.99
CA GLU A 131 0.30 -9.14 -13.23
C GLU A 131 -0.79 -9.47 -12.19
N PHE A 132 -0.52 -9.22 -10.91
CA PHE A 132 -1.51 -9.39 -9.83
C PHE A 132 -2.77 -8.55 -10.06
N ALA A 133 -2.62 -7.28 -10.47
CA ALA A 133 -3.74 -6.36 -10.72
C ALA A 133 -4.62 -6.81 -11.89
N ALA A 134 -4.03 -7.42 -12.92
CA ALA A 134 -4.76 -7.87 -14.09
C ALA A 134 -5.68 -9.06 -13.79
N GLU A 135 -5.30 -9.92 -12.86
CA GLU A 135 -6.08 -11.10 -12.44
C GLU A 135 -7.08 -10.78 -11.31
N ASP A 136 -6.88 -9.66 -10.62
CA ASP A 136 -7.68 -9.28 -9.45
C ASP A 136 -9.05 -8.70 -9.82
N ARG A 137 -10.05 -9.58 -9.88
CA ARG A 137 -11.43 -9.23 -10.19
C ARG A 137 -12.02 -8.17 -9.25
N PHE A 138 -11.66 -8.20 -7.96
CA PHE A 138 -12.29 -7.36 -6.93
C PHE A 138 -11.36 -6.31 -6.34
N GLY A 139 -10.09 -6.28 -6.70
CA GLY A 139 -9.09 -5.35 -6.14
C GLY A 139 -8.60 -5.76 -4.75
N LEU A 140 -8.86 -6.99 -4.30
CA LEU A 140 -8.55 -7.45 -2.95
C LEU A 140 -7.06 -7.75 -2.75
N SER A 141 -6.39 -8.27 -3.78
CA SER A 141 -4.93 -8.46 -3.79
C SER A 141 -4.23 -7.11 -3.75
N LEU A 142 -4.75 -6.11 -4.47
CA LEU A 142 -4.24 -4.73 -4.45
C LEU A 142 -4.48 -4.05 -3.10
N LEU A 143 -5.62 -4.28 -2.47
CA LEU A 143 -5.89 -3.82 -1.11
C LEU A 143 -4.90 -4.43 -0.10
N ALA A 144 -4.65 -5.74 -0.18
CA ALA A 144 -3.68 -6.42 0.68
C ALA A 144 -2.26 -5.88 0.46
N ALA A 145 -1.83 -5.73 -0.80
CA ALA A 145 -0.54 -5.16 -1.15
C ALA A 145 -0.38 -3.71 -0.64
N THR A 146 -1.43 -2.89 -0.77
CA THR A 146 -1.42 -1.50 -0.29
C THR A 146 -1.33 -1.42 1.23
N ARG A 147 -2.03 -2.30 1.97
CA ARG A 147 -1.89 -2.38 3.44
C ARG A 147 -0.49 -2.80 3.85
N ALA A 148 0.05 -3.85 3.23
CA ALA A 148 1.41 -4.31 3.50
C ALA A 148 2.45 -3.22 3.22
N ALA A 149 2.30 -2.48 2.11
CA ALA A 149 3.16 -1.34 1.79
C ALA A 149 3.02 -0.20 2.82
N GLY A 150 1.80 0.11 3.26
CA GLY A 150 1.54 1.11 4.30
C GLY A 150 2.11 0.75 5.67
N GLU A 151 2.00 -0.51 6.08
CA GLU A 151 2.58 -1.05 7.33
C GLU A 151 4.11 -1.03 7.26
N SER A 152 4.67 -1.49 6.13
CA SER A 152 6.10 -1.47 5.90
C SER A 152 6.66 -0.05 5.89
N TRP A 153 5.94 0.90 5.28
CA TRP A 153 6.27 2.31 5.34
C TRP A 153 6.28 2.83 6.77
N SER A 154 5.19 2.61 7.50
CA SER A 154 5.01 3.11 8.88
C SER A 154 6.09 2.59 9.83
N THR A 155 6.47 1.32 9.67
CA THR A 155 7.55 0.70 10.44
C THR A 155 8.88 1.37 10.15
N GLU A 156 9.19 1.63 8.87
CA GLU A 156 10.45 2.23 8.47
C GLU A 156 10.57 3.70 8.91
N VAL A 157 9.52 4.51 8.73
CA VAL A 157 9.56 5.92 9.15
C VAL A 157 9.60 6.09 10.67
N ALA A 158 9.14 5.11 11.46
CA ALA A 158 9.24 5.14 12.91
C ALA A 158 10.69 5.01 13.41
N VAL A 159 11.52 4.22 12.72
CA VAL A 159 12.93 4.01 13.09
C VAL A 159 13.88 5.00 12.42
N ALA A 160 13.49 5.55 11.27
CA ALA A 160 14.29 6.46 10.46
C ALA A 160 14.93 7.65 11.21
N PRO A 161 14.27 8.36 12.15
CA PRO A 161 14.91 9.49 12.87
C PRO A 161 16.21 9.11 13.57
N HIS A 162 16.29 7.90 14.12
CA HIS A 162 17.46 7.42 14.85
C HIS A 162 18.67 7.22 13.93
N PHE A 163 18.42 6.83 12.68
CA PHE A 163 19.48 6.58 11.70
C PHE A 163 19.81 7.82 10.86
N LEU A 164 18.81 8.61 10.48
CA LEU A 164 19.01 9.81 9.65
C LEU A 164 19.66 10.96 10.42
N SER A 165 19.44 11.05 11.74
CA SER A 165 20.13 12.03 12.59
C SER A 165 21.65 11.86 12.58
N ALA A 166 22.16 10.65 12.30
CA ALA A 166 23.59 10.40 12.14
C ALA A 166 24.16 10.96 10.83
N LEU A 167 23.31 11.23 9.83
CA LEU A 167 23.72 11.79 8.54
C LEU A 167 23.84 13.32 8.61
N SER A 168 22.79 13.98 9.10
CA SER A 168 22.76 15.43 9.29
C SER A 168 21.51 15.83 10.07
N SER A 169 21.63 16.83 10.94
CA SER A 169 20.49 17.43 11.65
C SER A 169 19.58 18.25 10.72
N ALA A 170 19.99 18.51 9.48
CA ALA A 170 19.21 19.25 8.49
C ALA A 170 18.24 18.37 7.68
N VAL A 171 18.25 17.05 7.87
CA VAL A 171 17.34 16.13 7.16
C VAL A 171 15.95 16.21 7.78
N GLU A 172 15.06 16.99 7.14
CA GLU A 172 13.65 17.09 7.55
C GLU A 172 12.84 15.87 7.05
N LEU A 173 12.69 14.87 7.91
CA LEU A 173 11.90 13.66 7.59
C LEU A 173 10.38 13.87 7.75
N GLU A 174 9.97 14.73 8.67
CA GLU A 174 8.57 14.79 9.14
C GLU A 174 7.55 15.07 8.02
N PRO A 175 7.73 16.09 7.15
CA PRO A 175 6.78 16.34 6.05
C PRO A 175 6.66 15.17 5.06
N TYR A 176 7.78 14.48 4.81
CA TYR A 176 7.84 13.32 3.93
C TYR A 176 7.15 12.09 4.55
N SER A 177 7.41 11.83 5.82
CA SER A 177 6.78 10.74 6.59
C SER A 177 5.26 10.88 6.68
N ALA A 178 4.78 12.11 6.91
CA ALA A 178 3.36 12.45 6.99
C ALA A 178 2.66 12.25 5.64
N ALA A 179 3.30 12.68 4.54
CA ALA A 179 2.75 12.49 3.19
C ALA A 179 2.57 11.01 2.84
N GLY A 180 3.55 10.15 3.14
CA GLY A 180 3.44 8.71 2.89
C GLY A 180 2.37 8.04 3.75
N SER A 181 2.28 8.40 5.03
CA SER A 181 1.27 7.85 5.94
C SER A 181 -0.15 8.23 5.49
N LEU A 182 -0.34 9.49 5.11
CA LEU A 182 -1.61 9.99 4.58
C LEU A 182 -1.98 9.33 3.26
N ALA A 183 -1.01 9.15 2.36
CA ALA A 183 -1.22 8.47 1.07
C ALA A 183 -1.66 7.01 1.27
N ALA A 184 -0.98 6.27 2.16
CA ALA A 184 -1.33 4.89 2.48
C ALA A 184 -2.74 4.78 3.08
N GLN A 185 -3.07 5.61 4.07
CA GLN A 185 -4.41 5.62 4.70
C GLN A 185 -5.52 5.93 3.70
N ARG A 186 -5.33 6.95 2.85
CA ARG A 186 -6.29 7.32 1.82
C ARG A 186 -6.45 6.21 0.79
N ALA A 187 -5.36 5.59 0.36
CA ALA A 187 -5.39 4.52 -0.61
C ALA A 187 -6.16 3.30 -0.10
N VAL A 188 -5.90 2.85 1.13
CA VAL A 188 -6.64 1.75 1.77
C VAL A 188 -8.13 2.07 1.84
N ALA A 189 -8.49 3.25 2.36
CA ALA A 189 -9.90 3.63 2.48
C ALA A 189 -10.61 3.73 1.12
N THR A 190 -9.91 4.17 0.07
CA THR A 190 -10.45 4.23 -1.29
C THR A 190 -10.61 2.85 -1.89
N LEU A 191 -9.62 1.97 -1.73
CA LEU A 191 -9.66 0.59 -2.22
C LEU A 191 -10.75 -0.23 -1.52
N GLU A 192 -10.95 -0.08 -0.21
CA GLU A 192 -12.03 -0.76 0.51
C GLU A 192 -13.40 -0.45 -0.12
N ARG A 193 -13.65 0.81 -0.46
CA ARG A 193 -14.89 1.23 -1.14
C ARG A 193 -14.97 0.67 -2.56
N ALA A 194 -13.86 0.69 -3.28
CA ALA A 194 -13.80 0.19 -4.66
C ALA A 194 -14.01 -1.33 -4.75
N CYS A 195 -13.45 -2.09 -3.81
CA CYS A 195 -13.64 -3.54 -3.71
C CYS A 195 -15.11 -3.88 -3.48
N VAL A 196 -15.72 -3.19 -2.52
CA VAL A 196 -17.13 -3.35 -2.15
C VAL A 196 -18.05 -3.00 -3.33
N GLU A 197 -17.80 -1.90 -4.04
CA GLU A 197 -18.54 -1.54 -5.26
C GLU A 197 -18.35 -2.59 -6.37
N SER A 198 -17.14 -3.12 -6.57
CA SER A 198 -16.88 -4.14 -7.60
C SER A 198 -17.67 -5.43 -7.34
N VAL A 199 -17.76 -5.86 -6.07
CA VAL A 199 -18.65 -6.96 -5.66
C VAL A 199 -20.11 -6.61 -5.92
N GLY A 200 -20.55 -5.40 -5.55
CA GLY A 200 -21.91 -4.92 -5.81
C GLY A 200 -22.30 -4.92 -7.29
N ILE A 201 -21.39 -4.49 -8.17
CA ILE A 201 -21.57 -4.54 -9.62
C ILE A 201 -21.70 -5.99 -10.10
N SER A 202 -20.82 -6.88 -9.63
CA SER A 202 -20.86 -8.31 -9.99
C SER A 202 -22.17 -8.96 -9.56
N TYR A 203 -22.64 -8.63 -8.36
CA TYR A 203 -23.93 -9.05 -7.83
C TYR A 203 -25.10 -8.55 -8.69
N ASN A 204 -25.15 -7.25 -8.98
CA ASN A 204 -26.21 -6.67 -9.82
C ASN A 204 -26.25 -7.29 -11.24
N ARG A 205 -25.08 -7.60 -11.81
CA ARG A 205 -24.98 -8.31 -13.11
C ARG A 205 -25.50 -9.73 -13.05
N MET A 206 -25.23 -10.44 -11.96
CA MET A 206 -25.74 -11.80 -11.72
C MET A 206 -27.26 -11.79 -11.70
N LEU A 207 -27.86 -10.85 -10.97
CA LEU A 207 -29.32 -10.65 -10.94
C LEU A 207 -29.90 -10.36 -12.33
N PHE A 208 -29.22 -9.54 -13.15
CA PHE A 208 -29.70 -9.16 -14.49
C PHE A 208 -29.58 -10.28 -15.55
N ARG A 209 -28.57 -11.16 -15.47
CA ARG A 209 -28.35 -12.23 -16.47
C ARG A 209 -29.29 -13.44 -16.29
N GLY A 210 -30.02 -13.52 -15.18
CA GLY A 210 -30.93 -14.63 -14.91
C GLY A 210 -32.40 -14.33 -15.20
N ARG A 211 -32.99 -13.28 -14.61
CA ARG A 211 -34.43 -13.00 -14.66
C ARG A 211 -34.67 -11.51 -14.41
N GLY A 212 -35.27 -10.82 -15.39
CA GLY A 212 -35.49 -9.38 -15.33
C GLY A 212 -36.10 -8.94 -14.00
N TRP A 213 -35.50 -7.94 -13.35
CA TRP A 213 -36.01 -7.31 -12.14
C TRP A 213 -36.55 -8.31 -11.11
N ALA A 214 -35.70 -9.22 -10.63
CA ALA A 214 -36.01 -10.03 -9.46
C ALA A 214 -36.08 -9.15 -8.20
N ARG A 215 -37.15 -8.36 -8.08
CA ARG A 215 -37.71 -7.95 -6.79
C ARG A 215 -38.33 -9.14 -6.05
N ASP A 216 -38.52 -10.26 -6.73
CA ASP A 216 -38.98 -11.52 -6.15
C ASP A 216 -37.80 -12.39 -5.76
N ALA A 217 -37.62 -12.58 -4.45
CA ALA A 217 -36.62 -13.48 -3.86
C ALA A 217 -36.75 -14.94 -4.34
N SER A 218 -37.89 -15.31 -4.95
CA SER A 218 -38.17 -16.64 -5.50
C SER A 218 -37.39 -16.98 -6.79
N ALA A 219 -36.74 -15.98 -7.41
CA ALA A 219 -35.91 -16.16 -8.60
C ALA A 219 -34.46 -16.57 -8.30
N ILE A 220 -34.05 -16.50 -7.03
CA ILE A 220 -32.68 -16.70 -6.57
C ILE A 220 -32.50 -18.17 -6.19
N THR A 221 -31.49 -18.80 -6.77
CA THR A 221 -31.18 -20.22 -6.52
C THR A 221 -30.27 -20.38 -5.30
N GLU A 222 -30.16 -21.61 -4.77
CA GLU A 222 -29.18 -21.91 -3.72
C GLU A 222 -27.73 -21.67 -4.19
N GLU A 223 -27.45 -21.91 -5.47
CA GLU A 223 -26.13 -21.66 -6.07
C GLU A 223 -25.80 -20.15 -6.09
N ASP A 224 -26.79 -19.31 -6.40
CA ASP A 224 -26.65 -17.85 -6.31
C ASP A 224 -26.33 -17.40 -4.87
N VAL A 225 -27.03 -17.96 -3.88
CA VAL A 225 -26.79 -17.67 -2.45
C VAL A 225 -25.39 -18.10 -2.04
N ASP A 226 -24.91 -19.24 -2.51
CA ASP A 226 -23.57 -19.75 -2.20
C ASP A 226 -22.46 -18.86 -2.79
N VAL A 227 -22.61 -18.40 -4.03
CA VAL A 227 -21.66 -17.47 -4.67
C VAL A 227 -21.62 -16.12 -3.94
N ILE A 228 -22.77 -15.61 -3.53
CA ILE A 228 -22.84 -14.34 -2.77
C ILE A 228 -22.21 -14.51 -1.39
N ALA A 229 -22.51 -15.61 -0.70
CA ALA A 229 -21.90 -15.94 0.59
C ALA A 229 -20.38 -16.06 0.47
N GLU A 230 -19.87 -16.62 -0.64
CA GLU A 230 -18.45 -16.66 -0.95
C GLU A 230 -17.87 -15.25 -1.09
N TRP A 231 -18.46 -14.37 -1.91
CA TRP A 231 -17.97 -12.99 -2.07
C TRP A 231 -18.01 -12.19 -0.77
N MET A 232 -19.07 -12.36 0.04
CA MET A 232 -19.16 -11.74 1.36
C MET A 232 -18.05 -12.22 2.30
N ARG A 233 -17.76 -13.53 2.27
CA ARG A 233 -16.62 -14.09 3.00
C ARG A 233 -15.31 -13.51 2.49
N THR A 234 -15.12 -13.42 1.17
CA THR A 234 -13.90 -12.83 0.59
C THR A 234 -13.68 -11.39 1.05
N LEU A 235 -14.73 -10.56 1.11
CA LEU A 235 -14.64 -9.19 1.63
C LEU A 235 -14.29 -9.17 3.13
N ALA A 236 -14.88 -10.07 3.92
CA ALA A 236 -14.64 -10.18 5.35
C ALA A 236 -13.22 -10.69 5.67
N ASP A 237 -12.76 -11.72 4.96
CA ASP A 237 -11.40 -12.28 5.06
C ASP A 237 -10.36 -11.24 4.64
N ALA A 238 -10.70 -10.39 3.67
CA ALA A 238 -9.91 -9.22 3.30
C ALA A 238 -10.01 -8.07 4.33
N GLY A 239 -10.62 -8.26 5.49
CA GLY A 239 -10.68 -7.28 6.58
C GLY A 239 -11.44 -6.00 6.22
N ILE A 240 -12.37 -6.04 5.28
CA ILE A 240 -13.15 -4.86 4.90
C ILE A 240 -14.15 -4.53 6.03
N PRO A 241 -14.28 -3.25 6.42
CA PRO A 241 -15.22 -2.85 7.47
C PRO A 241 -16.65 -3.35 7.20
N LYS A 242 -17.25 -4.02 8.20
CA LYS A 242 -18.61 -4.59 8.11
C LYS A 242 -19.64 -3.57 7.63
N ALA A 243 -19.56 -2.33 8.09
CA ALA A 243 -20.46 -1.25 7.69
C ALA A 243 -20.39 -0.93 6.19
N LEU A 244 -19.22 -1.06 5.56
CA LEU A 244 -19.08 -0.91 4.11
C LEU A 244 -19.70 -2.09 3.37
N CYS A 245 -19.44 -3.32 3.83
CA CYS A 245 -20.06 -4.52 3.25
C CYS A 245 -21.60 -4.44 3.34
N GLU A 246 -22.15 -4.10 4.51
CA GLU A 246 -23.59 -3.93 4.74
C GLU A 246 -24.24 -2.90 3.82
N ALA A 247 -23.51 -1.85 3.42
CA ALA A 247 -24.06 -0.81 2.55
C ALA A 247 -24.37 -1.31 1.14
N VAL A 248 -23.56 -2.23 0.58
CA VAL A 248 -23.76 -2.76 -0.78
C VAL A 248 -24.90 -3.76 -0.87
N PHE A 249 -25.14 -4.52 0.19
CA PHE A 249 -26.20 -5.52 0.21
C PHE A 249 -27.52 -5.01 0.80
N ARG A 250 -27.56 -3.76 1.27
CA ARG A 250 -28.72 -3.13 1.94
C ARG A 250 -30.00 -3.17 1.11
N ASP A 251 -29.87 -3.06 -0.21
CA ASP A 251 -31.03 -3.00 -1.12
C ASP A 251 -31.65 -4.39 -1.38
N PHE A 252 -31.07 -5.48 -0.84
CA PHE A 252 -31.53 -6.85 -1.04
C PHE A 252 -31.52 -7.68 0.25
N PRO A 253 -32.30 -7.27 1.27
CA PRO A 253 -32.21 -7.79 2.64
C PRO A 253 -32.45 -9.30 2.74
N VAL A 254 -33.35 -9.87 1.93
CA VAL A 254 -33.67 -11.31 1.97
C VAL A 254 -32.48 -12.17 1.50
N VAL A 255 -31.82 -11.75 0.42
CA VAL A 255 -30.65 -12.46 -0.13
C VAL A 255 -29.46 -12.32 0.79
N TYR A 256 -29.30 -11.11 1.34
CA TYR A 256 -28.27 -10.80 2.31
C TYR A 256 -28.41 -11.65 3.57
N ASP A 257 -29.61 -11.74 4.16
CA ASP A 257 -29.84 -12.52 5.37
C ASP A 257 -29.63 -14.03 5.13
N HIS A 258 -30.05 -14.56 3.98
CA HIS A 258 -29.83 -15.95 3.60
C HIS A 258 -28.35 -16.24 3.34
N ALA A 259 -27.65 -15.38 2.59
CA ALA A 259 -26.21 -15.53 2.33
C ALA A 259 -25.38 -15.38 3.61
N LEU A 260 -25.77 -14.48 4.50
CA LEU A 260 -25.10 -14.25 5.78
C LEU A 260 -25.34 -15.42 6.76
N ALA A 261 -26.53 -16.02 6.76
CA ALA A 261 -26.81 -17.25 7.48
C ALA A 261 -26.03 -18.45 6.92
N ALA A 262 -25.96 -18.59 5.58
CA ALA A 262 -25.19 -19.64 4.92
C ALA A 262 -23.67 -19.50 5.17
N ALA A 263 -23.15 -18.28 5.13
CA ALA A 263 -21.75 -17.98 5.42
C ALA A 263 -21.37 -18.37 6.86
N ARG A 264 -22.24 -18.08 7.84
CA ARG A 264 -22.05 -18.46 9.25
C ARG A 264 -22.12 -19.98 9.47
N SER A 265 -23.13 -20.62 8.92
CA SER A 265 -23.31 -22.08 9.00
C SER A 265 -22.10 -22.85 8.46
N LYS A 266 -21.56 -22.42 7.30
CA LYS A 266 -20.34 -23.02 6.73
C LYS A 266 -19.10 -22.78 7.59
N ALA A 267 -18.97 -21.60 8.22
CA ALA A 267 -17.85 -21.30 9.12
C ALA A 267 -17.89 -22.10 10.43
N GLU A 268 -19.08 -22.46 10.91
CA GLU A 268 -19.27 -23.30 12.12
C GLU A 268 -19.07 -24.81 11.85
N SER A 269 -19.07 -25.22 10.57
CA SER A 269 -18.94 -26.61 10.15
C SER A 269 -17.51 -27.07 9.82
N MET A 270 -16.53 -26.17 9.93
CA MET A 270 -15.10 -26.41 9.72
C MET A 270 -14.34 -26.37 11.04
#